data_AF-A0A3M1HFI4-F1
#
_entry.id   AF-A0A3M1HFI4-F1
#
_cell.length_a   1.000
_cell.length_b   1.000
_cell.length_c   1.000
_cell.angle_alpha   90.00
_cell.angle_beta   90.00
_cell.angle_gamma   90.00
#
_symmetry.space_group_name_H-M   'P 1'
#
loop_
_entity.id
_entity.type
_entity.pdbx_description
1 polymer ?
#
loop_
_entity_poly.entity_id
_entity_poly.type
_entity_poly.pdbx_seq_one_letter_code
_entity_poly.pdbx_strand_id
1 'polypeptide(L)'
;MNTPQEKLNNQALHKMGALLEAPGFAFFGLGILFFGTLIFISLAFIPPSFGALGQFAKDFQIWCLGYRPEKGSWEIGYFFMFLAGPIVLGLTFFLVWKEPILLTLRKSPLKALFPILSALMVMLISLGGLVGIYTFQQTKGTSRLSNKLPFPAKELRTAIPAHPFTLTNQDGQKISLKDFKNKVIMLTAVYSTCGNT
;
A
#
# COMPACT_ATOMS: atom_id res chain seq x y z
N MET A 1 23.35 -6.93 41.21
CA MET A 1 22.76 -5.57 41.29
C MET A 1 22.47 -5.13 39.88
N ASN A 2 21.19 -4.93 39.53
CA ASN A 2 20.84 -4.49 38.17
C ASN A 2 21.34 -3.08 37.95
N THR A 3 21.94 -2.84 36.79
CA THR A 3 22.42 -1.50 36.43
C THR A 3 21.22 -0.54 36.29
N PRO A 4 21.41 0.78 36.48
CA PRO A 4 20.34 1.76 36.26
C PRO A 4 19.67 1.64 34.88
N GLN A 5 20.45 1.28 33.86
CA GLN A 5 19.97 1.07 32.49
C GLN A 5 19.08 -0.18 32.36
N GLU A 6 19.41 -1.26 33.06
CA GLU A 6 18.60 -2.48 33.11
C GLU A 6 17.25 -2.25 33.80
N LYS A 7 17.22 -1.43 34.86
CA LYS A 7 15.95 -1.03 35.50
C LYS A 7 15.06 -0.20 34.56
N LEU A 8 15.65 0.69 33.77
CA LEU A 8 14.93 1.52 32.81
C LEU A 8 14.30 0.66 31.70
N ASN A 9 15.06 -0.31 31.17
CA ASN A 9 14.59 -1.24 30.15
C ASN A 9 13.43 -2.11 30.67
N ASN A 10 13.55 -2.65 31.88
CA ASN A 10 12.49 -3.47 32.46
C ASN A 10 11.20 -2.66 32.70
N GLN A 11 11.32 -1.40 33.12
CA GLN A 11 10.16 -0.52 33.29
C GLN A 11 9.49 -0.18 31.94
N ALA A 12 10.29 0.05 30.89
CA ALA A 12 9.76 0.30 29.54
C ALA A 12 9.00 -0.92 29.02
N LEU A 13 9.56 -2.12 29.15
CA LEU A 13 8.93 -3.38 28.73
C LEU A 13 7.59 -3.62 29.45
N HIS A 14 7.53 -3.38 30.76
CA HIS A 14 6.29 -3.54 31.52
C HIS A 14 5.21 -2.53 31.08
N LYS A 15 5.60 -1.29 30.77
CA LYS A 15 4.65 -0.28 30.24
C LYS A 15 4.15 -0.63 28.85
N MET A 16 5.01 -1.19 27.99
CA MET A 16 4.63 -1.66 26.66
C MET A 16 3.69 -2.86 26.74
N GLY A 17 3.96 -3.82 27.63
CA GLY A 17 3.06 -4.94 27.89
C GLY A 17 1.67 -4.47 28.34
N ALA A 18 1.61 -3.57 29.31
CA ALA A 18 0.35 -2.99 29.78
C ALA A 18 -0.42 -2.22 28.68
N LEU A 19 0.29 -1.58 27.74
CA LEU A 19 -0.33 -0.91 26.59
C LEU A 19 -0.94 -1.93 25.62
N LEU A 20 -0.23 -3.02 25.32
CA LEU A 20 -0.69 -4.07 24.38
C LEU A 20 -1.84 -4.89 24.97
N GLU A 21 -1.85 -5.08 26.28
CA GLU A 21 -2.93 -5.76 27.01
C GLU A 21 -4.15 -4.87 27.24
N ALA A 22 -4.02 -3.55 27.08
CA ALA A 22 -5.12 -2.63 27.31
C ALA A 22 -6.23 -2.80 26.25
N PRO A 23 -7.52 -2.77 26.65
CA PRO A 23 -8.64 -2.82 25.71
C PRO A 23 -8.59 -1.69 24.68
N GLY A 24 -7.98 -0.54 25.05
CA GLY A 24 -7.80 0.60 24.15
C GLY A 24 -7.00 0.26 22.89
N PHE A 25 -5.99 -0.63 22.99
CA PHE A 25 -5.22 -1.08 21.83
C PHE A 25 -6.10 -1.87 20.85
N ALA A 26 -6.94 -2.77 21.37
CA ALA A 26 -7.85 -3.55 20.54
C ALA A 26 -8.88 -2.67 19.82
N PHE A 27 -9.50 -1.71 20.52
CA PHE A 27 -10.42 -0.74 19.89
C PHE A 27 -9.73 0.14 18.86
N PHE A 28 -8.50 0.58 19.12
CA PHE A 28 -7.72 1.37 18.17
C PHE A 28 -7.40 0.56 16.90
N GLY A 29 -6.91 -0.66 17.06
CA GLY A 29 -6.59 -1.56 15.94
C GLY A 29 -7.83 -1.91 15.10
N LEU A 30 -8.94 -2.29 15.75
CA LEU A 30 -10.22 -2.51 15.07
C LEU A 30 -10.73 -1.24 14.38
N GLY A 31 -10.54 -0.08 15.00
CA GLY A 31 -10.87 1.22 14.41
C GLY A 31 -10.07 1.48 13.13
N ILE A 32 -8.74 1.26 13.15
CA ILE A 32 -7.89 1.41 11.96
C ILE A 32 -8.37 0.50 10.83
N LEU A 33 -8.62 -0.79 11.13
CA LEU A 33 -9.07 -1.75 10.13
C LEU A 33 -10.44 -1.36 9.55
N PHE A 34 -11.37 -0.94 10.41
CA PHE A 34 -12.71 -0.51 10.00
C PHE A 34 -12.66 0.75 9.13
N PHE A 35 -12.05 1.84 9.61
CA PHE A 35 -11.97 3.09 8.86
C PHE A 35 -11.10 2.98 7.62
N GLY A 36 -10.01 2.21 7.67
CA GLY A 36 -9.20 1.89 6.48
C GLY A 36 -10.02 1.15 5.43
N THR A 37 -10.83 0.18 5.84
CA THR A 37 -11.75 -0.53 4.94
C THR A 37 -12.80 0.41 4.35
N LEU A 38 -13.37 1.32 5.14
CA LEU A 38 -14.32 2.31 4.64
C LEU A 38 -13.68 3.29 3.65
N ILE A 39 -12.46 3.76 3.92
CA ILE A 39 -11.72 4.62 2.98
C ILE A 39 -11.44 3.86 1.69
N PHE A 40 -11.01 2.61 1.77
CA PHE A 40 -10.78 1.74 0.62
C PHE A 40 -12.05 1.61 -0.23
N ILE A 41 -13.17 1.24 0.39
CA ILE A 41 -14.48 1.13 -0.30
C ILE A 41 -14.85 2.48 -0.91
N SER A 42 -14.67 3.59 -0.18
CA SER A 42 -14.96 4.92 -0.68
C SER A 42 -14.12 5.25 -1.92
N LEU A 43 -12.81 4.99 -1.90
CA LEU A 43 -11.92 5.20 -3.05
C LEU A 43 -12.29 4.33 -4.26
N ALA A 44 -12.78 3.11 -4.01
CA ALA A 44 -13.27 2.25 -5.06
C ALA A 44 -14.47 2.90 -5.78
N PHE A 45 -15.42 3.49 -5.05
CA PHE A 45 -16.66 4.02 -5.62
C PHE A 45 -16.66 5.53 -5.91
N ILE A 46 -15.59 6.26 -5.58
CA ILE A 46 -15.48 7.67 -5.95
C ILE A 46 -15.42 7.80 -7.48
N PRO A 47 -16.33 8.57 -8.11
CA PRO A 47 -16.29 8.77 -9.54
C PRO A 47 -15.04 9.59 -9.93
N PRO A 48 -14.43 9.31 -11.09
CA PRO A 48 -13.33 10.13 -11.59
C PRO A 48 -13.80 11.58 -11.76
N SER A 49 -13.21 12.50 -11.01
CA SER A 49 -13.57 13.92 -11.03
C SER A 49 -12.35 14.81 -11.24
N PHE A 50 -12.58 16.07 -11.59
CA PHE A 50 -11.53 17.08 -11.69
C PHE A 50 -11.10 17.49 -10.28
N GLY A 51 -9.91 17.05 -9.87
CA GLY A 51 -9.31 17.40 -8.58
C GLY A 51 -8.29 16.36 -8.12
N ALA A 52 -7.48 16.73 -7.14
CA ALA A 52 -6.44 15.87 -6.58
C ALA A 52 -6.97 14.51 -6.09
N LEU A 53 -8.07 14.55 -5.32
CA LEU A 53 -8.70 13.34 -4.78
C LEU A 53 -9.31 12.47 -5.88
N GLY A 54 -9.92 13.08 -6.91
CA GLY A 54 -10.52 12.36 -8.03
C GLY A 54 -9.47 11.67 -8.90
N GLN A 55 -8.33 12.32 -9.15
CA GLN A 55 -7.20 11.71 -9.87
C GLN A 55 -6.53 10.61 -9.05
N PHE A 56 -6.31 10.84 -7.75
CA PHE A 56 -5.80 9.81 -6.85
C PHE A 56 -6.72 8.59 -6.81
N ALA A 57 -8.03 8.79 -6.67
CA ALA A 57 -9.01 7.69 -6.69
C ALA A 57 -9.01 6.93 -8.03
N LYS A 58 -8.92 7.64 -9.15
CA LYS A 58 -8.81 7.02 -10.48
C LYS A 58 -7.54 6.18 -10.60
N ASP A 59 -6.39 6.70 -10.20
CA ASP A 59 -5.12 5.97 -10.23
C ASP A 59 -5.18 4.77 -9.28
N PHE A 60 -5.74 4.92 -8.09
CA PHE A 60 -5.98 3.83 -7.14
C PHE A 60 -6.85 2.73 -7.76
N GLN A 61 -7.95 3.07 -8.43
CA GLN A 61 -8.81 2.11 -9.12
C GLN A 61 -8.04 1.35 -10.21
N ILE A 62 -7.22 2.04 -11.02
CA ILE A 62 -6.46 1.43 -12.10
C ILE A 62 -5.39 0.49 -11.54
N TRP A 63 -4.56 0.98 -10.61
CA TRP A 63 -3.38 0.27 -10.12
C TRP A 63 -3.71 -0.78 -9.07
N CYS A 64 -4.64 -0.50 -8.16
CA CYS A 64 -4.96 -1.40 -7.05
C CYS A 64 -6.16 -2.30 -7.34
N LEU A 65 -7.14 -1.84 -8.13
CA LEU A 65 -8.36 -2.61 -8.43
C LEU A 65 -8.41 -3.16 -9.85
N GLY A 66 -7.40 -2.90 -10.68
CA GLY A 66 -7.36 -3.34 -12.07
C GLY A 66 -8.47 -2.73 -12.93
N TYR A 67 -8.94 -1.52 -12.60
CA TYR A 67 -9.97 -0.84 -13.38
C TYR A 67 -9.48 -0.53 -14.78
N ARG A 68 -10.26 -0.95 -15.80
CA ARG A 68 -9.95 -0.69 -17.21
C ARG A 68 -10.87 0.44 -17.73
N PRO A 69 -10.38 1.69 -17.83
CA PRO A 69 -11.22 2.83 -18.21
C PRO A 69 -11.79 2.70 -19.63
N GLU A 70 -11.13 1.95 -20.52
CA GLU A 70 -11.59 1.70 -21.89
C GLU A 70 -12.87 0.85 -21.95
N LYS A 71 -13.02 -0.09 -21.00
CA LYS A 71 -14.14 -1.04 -20.95
C LYS A 71 -15.16 -0.72 -19.86
N GLY A 72 -14.85 0.23 -18.98
CA GLY A 72 -15.64 0.52 -17.78
C GLY A 72 -15.76 -0.68 -16.83
N SER A 73 -14.86 -1.65 -16.93
CA SER A 73 -14.94 -2.94 -16.20
C SER A 73 -13.90 -3.04 -15.10
N TRP A 74 -14.26 -3.74 -14.04
CA TRP A 74 -13.42 -3.98 -12.86
C TRP A 74 -13.04 -5.46 -12.80
N GLU A 75 -11.81 -5.75 -12.39
CA GLU A 75 -11.39 -7.10 -12.04
C GLU A 75 -11.86 -7.39 -10.60
N ILE A 76 -13.10 -7.84 -10.44
CA ILE A 76 -13.76 -7.97 -9.12
C ILE A 76 -12.97 -8.82 -8.12
N GLY A 77 -12.14 -9.75 -8.63
CA GLY A 77 -11.23 -10.55 -7.83
C GLY A 77 -10.27 -9.71 -6.99
N TYR A 78 -9.70 -8.62 -7.54
CA TYR A 78 -8.81 -7.74 -6.78
C TYR A 78 -9.55 -7.02 -5.66
N PHE A 79 -10.77 -6.54 -5.91
CA PHE A 79 -11.58 -5.89 -4.88
C PHE A 79 -11.80 -6.81 -3.67
N PHE A 80 -12.22 -8.05 -3.90
CA PHE A 80 -12.42 -9.02 -2.81
C PHE A 80 -11.12 -9.44 -2.14
N MET A 81 -10.03 -9.57 -2.90
CA MET A 81 -8.70 -9.87 -2.35
C MET A 81 -8.24 -8.79 -1.37
N PHE A 82 -8.39 -7.51 -1.72
CA PHE A 82 -8.05 -6.38 -0.85
C PHE A 82 -8.98 -6.27 0.36
N LEU A 83 -10.25 -6.67 0.24
CA LEU A 83 -11.22 -6.62 1.33
C LEU A 83 -11.05 -7.78 2.33
N ALA A 84 -10.64 -8.96 1.84
CA ALA A 84 -10.51 -10.17 2.66
C ALA A 84 -9.46 -10.01 3.76
N GLY A 85 -8.30 -9.39 3.47
CA GLY A 85 -7.22 -9.21 4.44
C GLY A 85 -7.64 -8.46 5.70
N PRO A 86 -8.16 -7.22 5.61
CA PRO A 86 -8.66 -6.47 6.74
C PRO A 86 -9.79 -7.17 7.50
N ILE A 87 -10.68 -7.90 6.82
CA ILE A 87 -11.76 -8.66 7.46
C ILE A 87 -11.19 -9.81 8.30
N VAL A 88 -10.32 -10.65 7.73
CA VAL A 88 -9.72 -11.79 8.44
C VAL A 88 -8.87 -11.30 9.62
N LEU A 89 -8.08 -10.25 9.42
CA LEU A 89 -7.27 -9.66 10.47
C LEU A 89 -8.14 -9.02 11.56
N GLY A 90 -9.21 -8.33 11.18
CA GLY A 90 -10.18 -7.72 12.10
C GLY A 90 -10.92 -8.76 12.94
N LEU A 91 -11.33 -9.87 12.33
CA LEU A 91 -11.92 -11.01 13.04
C LEU A 91 -10.93 -11.62 14.03
N THR A 92 -9.67 -11.81 13.61
CA THR A 92 -8.62 -12.34 14.47
C THR A 92 -8.38 -11.42 15.68
N PHE A 93 -8.25 -10.12 15.44
CA PHE A 93 -8.16 -9.10 16.50
C PHE A 93 -9.38 -9.13 17.42
N PHE A 94 -10.58 -9.22 16.88
CA PHE A 94 -11.78 -9.27 17.71
C PHE A 94 -11.81 -10.53 18.58
N LEU A 95 -11.46 -11.70 18.03
CA LEU A 95 -11.48 -12.97 18.75
C LEU A 95 -10.46 -13.02 19.88
N VAL A 96 -9.23 -12.54 19.65
CA VAL A 96 -8.16 -12.52 20.66
C VAL A 96 -8.51 -11.57 21.82
N TRP A 97 -9.14 -10.43 21.54
CA TRP A 97 -9.52 -9.44 22.57
C TRP A 97 -11.01 -9.42 22.90
N LYS A 98 -11.75 -10.50 22.60
CA LYS A 98 -13.23 -10.52 22.73
C LYS A 98 -13.70 -10.15 24.13
N GLU A 99 -13.08 -10.71 25.16
CA GLU A 99 -13.48 -10.51 26.56
C GLU A 99 -13.22 -9.07 27.03
N PRO A 100 -12.01 -8.49 26.88
CA PRO A 100 -11.76 -7.11 27.28
C PRO A 100 -12.61 -6.11 26.47
N ILE A 101 -12.87 -6.38 25.18
CA ILE A 101 -13.77 -5.56 24.35
C ILE A 101 -15.19 -5.58 24.91
N LEU A 102 -15.78 -6.76 25.08
CA LEU A 102 -17.16 -6.91 25.55
C LEU A 102 -17.34 -6.34 26.97
N LEU A 103 -16.38 -6.57 27.86
CA LEU A 103 -16.39 -5.99 29.21
C LEU A 103 -16.34 -4.46 29.18
N THR A 104 -15.50 -3.87 28.33
CA THR A 104 -15.38 -2.42 28.18
C THR A 104 -16.65 -1.81 27.60
N LEU A 105 -17.22 -2.42 26.55
CA LEU A 105 -18.48 -1.98 25.96
C LEU A 105 -19.64 -2.03 26.96
N ARG A 106 -19.68 -3.07 27.81
CA ARG A 106 -20.72 -3.21 28.84
C ARG A 106 -20.57 -2.21 29.98
N LYS A 107 -19.34 -1.95 30.43
CA LYS A 107 -19.09 -1.10 31.61
C LYS A 107 -18.98 0.38 31.29
N SER A 108 -18.39 0.74 30.15
CA SER A 108 -18.07 2.14 29.83
C SER A 108 -17.91 2.32 28.31
N PRO A 109 -19.01 2.33 27.53
CA PRO A 109 -18.94 2.43 26.07
C PRO A 109 -18.27 3.74 25.60
N LEU A 110 -18.43 4.84 26.35
CA LEU A 110 -17.76 6.11 26.05
C LEU A 110 -16.23 6.03 26.10
N LYS A 111 -15.66 5.15 26.95
CA LYS A 111 -14.20 4.95 26.98
C LYS A 111 -13.69 4.21 25.75
N ALA A 112 -14.52 3.38 25.12
CA ALA A 112 -14.18 2.74 23.86
C ALA A 112 -14.19 3.73 22.67
N LEU A 113 -14.94 4.83 22.78
CA LEU A 113 -15.03 5.83 21.71
C LEU A 113 -13.70 6.55 21.49
N PHE A 114 -12.95 6.86 22.55
CA PHE A 114 -11.69 7.60 22.46
C PHE A 114 -10.66 6.93 21.52
N PRO A 115 -10.26 5.65 21.71
CA PRO A 115 -9.33 4.99 20.80
C PRO A 115 -9.87 4.83 19.37
N ILE A 116 -11.18 4.67 19.20
CA ILE A 116 -11.83 4.62 17.88
C ILE A 116 -11.69 5.97 17.16
N LEU A 117 -11.95 7.08 17.86
CA LEU A 117 -11.78 8.43 17.30
C LEU A 117 -10.30 8.74 17.00
N SER A 118 -9.37 8.28 17.83
CA SER A 118 -7.94 8.37 17.54
C SER A 118 -7.59 7.62 16.25
N ALA A 119 -8.12 6.41 16.05
CA ALA A 119 -7.92 5.65 14.82
C ALA A 119 -8.48 6.39 13.59
N LEU A 120 -9.69 6.95 13.68
CA LEU A 120 -10.27 7.77 12.61
C LEU A 120 -9.36 8.95 12.26
N MET A 121 -8.88 9.68 13.28
CA MET A 121 -8.01 10.83 13.08
C MET A 121 -6.70 10.45 12.39
N VAL A 122 -6.06 9.35 12.81
CA VAL A 122 -4.84 8.81 12.17
C VAL A 122 -5.12 8.44 10.71
N MET A 123 -6.25 7.81 10.42
CA MET A 123 -6.62 7.44 9.05
C MET A 123 -6.87 8.66 8.15
N LEU A 124 -7.56 9.69 8.67
CA LEU A 124 -7.78 10.94 7.94
C LEU A 124 -6.48 11.71 7.68
N ILE A 125 -5.58 11.78 8.66
CA ILE A 125 -4.25 12.40 8.49
C ILE A 125 -3.43 11.62 7.45
N SER A 126 -3.45 10.28 7.52
CA SER A 126 -2.72 9.43 6.57
C SER A 126 -3.24 9.61 5.15
N LEU A 127 -4.56 9.61 4.95
CA LEU A 127 -5.18 9.87 3.66
C LEU A 127 -4.86 11.28 3.14
N GLY A 128 -4.97 12.30 4.00
CA GLY A 128 -4.61 13.67 3.65
C GLY A 128 -3.13 13.82 3.29
N GLY A 129 -2.24 13.12 4.01
CA GLY A 129 -0.81 13.06 3.74
C GLY A 129 -0.50 12.40 2.40
N LEU A 130 -1.14 11.27 2.09
CA LEU A 130 -1.00 10.59 0.79
C LEU A 130 -1.48 11.48 -0.36
N VAL A 131 -2.64 12.11 -0.22
CA VAL A 131 -3.16 13.05 -1.23
C VAL A 131 -2.23 14.27 -1.36
N GLY A 132 -1.70 14.80 -0.25
CA GLY A 132 -0.75 15.91 -0.25
C GLY A 132 0.59 15.58 -0.91
N ILE A 133 1.13 14.37 -0.68
CA ILE A 133 2.34 13.90 -1.35
C ILE A 133 2.05 13.72 -2.85
N TYR A 134 0.90 13.14 -3.20
CA TYR A 134 0.50 12.94 -4.59
C TYR A 134 0.38 14.28 -5.35
N THR A 135 -0.26 15.31 -4.76
CA THR A 135 -0.35 16.64 -5.38
C THR A 135 1.00 17.33 -5.47
N PHE A 136 1.85 17.19 -4.46
CA PHE A 136 3.20 17.72 -4.47
C PHE A 136 4.08 17.08 -5.55
N GLN A 137 3.94 15.77 -5.75
CA GLN A 137 4.64 15.06 -6.82
C GLN A 137 4.12 15.46 -8.20
N GLN A 138 2.82 15.70 -8.37
CA GLN A 138 2.28 16.23 -9.63
C GLN A 138 2.76 17.64 -9.95
N THR A 139 2.87 18.51 -8.94
CA THR A 139 3.27 19.92 -9.14
C THR A 139 4.77 20.07 -9.38
N LYS A 140 5.60 19.25 -8.73
CA LYS A 140 7.06 19.24 -8.95
C LYS A 140 7.51 18.35 -10.10
N GLY A 141 6.73 17.33 -10.41
CA GLY A 141 6.84 16.58 -11.66
C GLY A 141 6.37 17.49 -12.78
N THR A 142 7.27 18.39 -13.22
CA THR A 142 7.25 19.03 -14.54
C THR A 142 6.37 18.23 -15.48
N SER A 143 5.23 18.81 -15.86
CA SER A 143 4.32 18.35 -16.90
C SER A 143 4.92 17.18 -17.67
N ARG A 144 4.66 15.93 -17.24
CA ARG A 144 4.85 14.77 -18.10
C ARG A 144 3.74 14.86 -19.15
N LEU A 145 3.86 15.85 -20.03
CA LEU A 145 3.91 15.61 -21.46
C LEU A 145 2.88 14.52 -21.87
N SER A 146 1.60 14.90 -21.75
CA SER A 146 0.58 14.49 -22.73
C SER A 146 0.94 14.96 -24.15
N ASN A 147 1.97 15.81 -24.29
CA ASN A 147 2.85 15.70 -25.44
C ASN A 147 3.61 14.39 -25.30
N LYS A 148 3.03 13.29 -25.77
CA LYS A 148 3.72 12.12 -26.30
C LYS A 148 5.12 12.59 -26.72
N LEU A 149 6.16 12.41 -25.89
CA LEU A 149 7.53 12.63 -26.36
C LEU A 149 7.57 11.74 -27.59
N PRO A 150 7.70 12.29 -28.81
CA PRO A 150 7.66 11.46 -30.00
C PRO A 150 8.74 10.43 -29.74
N PHE A 151 8.35 9.18 -29.46
CA PHE A 151 9.30 8.10 -29.30
C PHE A 151 10.08 8.17 -30.60
N PRO A 152 11.33 8.65 -30.59
CA PRO A 152 11.93 9.10 -31.83
C PRO A 152 12.44 7.83 -32.46
N ALA A 153 11.53 7.03 -33.03
CA ALA A 153 11.82 5.72 -33.59
C ALA A 153 12.85 5.85 -34.72
N LYS A 154 12.94 7.05 -35.33
CA LYS A 154 13.97 7.41 -36.29
C LYS A 154 15.34 7.72 -35.66
N GLU A 155 15.38 8.14 -34.40
CA GLU A 155 16.60 8.35 -33.59
C GLU A 155 16.83 7.22 -32.58
N LEU A 156 16.11 6.09 -32.71
CA LEU A 156 16.49 4.85 -32.05
C LEU A 156 17.98 4.69 -32.33
N ARG A 157 18.78 4.69 -31.27
CA ARG A 157 20.24 4.61 -31.32
C ARG A 157 20.64 3.24 -31.89
N THR A 158 20.46 3.05 -33.19
CA THR A 158 20.88 1.87 -33.96
C THR A 158 22.40 1.77 -34.03
N ALA A 159 23.10 2.85 -33.67
CA ALA A 159 24.55 2.93 -33.71
C ALA A 159 25.25 2.38 -32.45
N ILE A 160 24.53 2.10 -31.36
CA ILE A 160 25.16 1.56 -30.15
C ILE A 160 24.99 0.03 -30.14
N PRO A 161 26.07 -0.75 -30.31
CA PRO A 161 25.98 -2.19 -30.13
C PRO A 161 25.53 -2.50 -28.69
N ALA A 162 24.59 -3.42 -28.56
CA ALA A 162 24.16 -3.89 -27.24
C ALA A 162 25.37 -4.47 -26.49
N HIS A 163 25.52 -4.11 -25.21
CA HIS A 163 26.59 -4.65 -24.38
C HIS A 163 26.42 -6.17 -24.25
N PRO A 164 27.50 -6.96 -24.42
CA PRO A 164 27.40 -8.40 -24.24
C PRO A 164 26.98 -8.71 -22.81
N PHE A 165 26.00 -9.58 -22.65
CA PHE A 165 25.61 -10.12 -21.35
C PHE A 165 25.63 -11.64 -21.39
N THR A 166 25.77 -12.24 -20.20
CA THR A 166 25.50 -13.64 -19.95
C THR A 166 24.61 -13.73 -18.72
N LEU A 167 23.41 -14.26 -18.89
CA LEU A 167 22.40 -14.43 -17.85
C LEU A 167 22.12 -15.92 -17.65
N THR A 168 21.42 -16.26 -16.58
CA THR A 168 20.89 -17.61 -16.35
C THR A 168 19.38 -17.56 -16.53
N ASN A 169 18.81 -18.43 -17.36
CA ASN A 169 17.36 -18.50 -17.56
C ASN A 169 16.66 -19.27 -16.42
N GLN A 170 15.33 -19.43 -16.50
CA GLN A 170 14.54 -20.14 -15.51
C GLN A 170 14.85 -21.65 -15.45
N ASP A 171 15.40 -22.23 -16.52
CA ASP A 171 15.83 -23.63 -16.60
C ASP A 171 17.27 -23.84 -16.10
N GLY A 172 17.92 -22.81 -15.55
CA GLY A 172 19.30 -22.87 -15.10
C GLY A 172 20.35 -22.82 -16.22
N GLN A 173 19.93 -22.65 -17.48
CA GLN A 173 20.82 -22.57 -18.63
C GLN A 173 21.45 -21.17 -18.74
N LYS A 174 22.74 -21.12 -19.10
CA LYS A 174 23.42 -19.87 -19.44
C LYS A 174 22.96 -19.42 -20.82
N ILE A 175 22.44 -18.20 -20.90
CA ILE A 175 22.08 -17.53 -22.14
C ILE A 175 22.94 -16.29 -22.32
N SER A 176 23.36 -16.02 -23.54
CA SER A 176 24.16 -14.86 -23.92
C SER A 176 23.47 -14.05 -24.99
N LEU A 177 23.86 -12.79 -25.15
CA LEU A 177 23.35 -11.95 -26.24
C LEU A 177 23.56 -12.59 -27.63
N LYS A 178 24.66 -13.35 -27.81
CA LYS A 178 25.01 -13.98 -29.08
C LYS A 178 24.00 -15.04 -29.51
N ASP A 179 23.33 -15.69 -28.56
CA ASP A 179 22.33 -16.75 -28.81
C ASP A 179 21.05 -16.20 -29.47
N PHE A 180 20.87 -14.87 -29.43
CA PHE A 180 19.74 -14.15 -30.02
C PHE A 180 20.12 -13.38 -31.30
N LYS A 181 21.23 -13.75 -31.96
CA LYS A 181 21.62 -13.13 -33.23
C LYS A 181 20.47 -13.19 -34.25
N ASN A 182 20.24 -12.08 -34.95
CA ASN A 182 19.15 -11.89 -35.92
C ASN A 182 17.72 -11.97 -35.33
N LYS A 183 17.56 -11.86 -34.01
CA LYS A 183 16.25 -11.74 -33.34
C LYS A 183 16.10 -10.37 -32.71
N VAL A 184 14.88 -9.83 -32.73
CA VAL A 184 14.54 -8.64 -31.95
C VAL A 184 14.34 -9.07 -30.50
N ILE A 185 15.10 -8.48 -29.58
CA ILE A 185 15.00 -8.76 -28.15
C ILE A 185 14.63 -7.49 -27.37
N MET A 186 13.82 -7.66 -26.33
CA MET A 186 13.51 -6.62 -25.36
C MET A 186 14.02 -7.08 -24.00
N LEU A 187 15.00 -6.34 -23.44
CA LEU A 187 15.53 -6.62 -22.11
C LEU A 187 14.78 -5.75 -21.10
N THR A 188 14.03 -6.37 -20.21
CA THR A 188 13.36 -5.70 -19.10
C THR A 188 14.06 -6.06 -17.81
N ALA A 189 14.59 -5.06 -17.10
CA ALA A 189 15.12 -5.25 -15.76
C ALA A 189 13.97 -5.12 -14.74
N VAL A 190 13.72 -6.18 -13.97
CA VAL A 190 12.77 -6.17 -12.86
C VAL A 190 13.57 -6.30 -11.57
N TYR A 191 13.38 -5.37 -10.65
CA TYR A 191 14.01 -5.43 -9.32
C TYR A 191 13.13 -6.28 -8.40
N SER A 192 13.46 -7.56 -8.25
CA SER A 192 12.71 -8.47 -7.37
C SER A 192 12.86 -8.15 -5.86
N THR A 193 13.75 -7.23 -5.50
CA THR A 193 14.01 -6.82 -4.11
C THR A 193 13.35 -5.48 -3.73
N CYS A 194 12.66 -4.81 -4.65
CA CYS A 194 11.91 -3.60 -4.34
C CYS A 194 10.42 -3.92 -4.23
N GLY A 195 9.86 -3.82 -3.03
CA GLY A 195 8.42 -4.02 -2.79
C GLY A 195 7.49 -2.94 -3.36
N ASN A 196 8.02 -2.01 -4.18
CA ASN A 196 7.28 -0.99 -4.89
C ASN A 196 7.70 -1.03 -6.37
N THR A 197 6.99 -1.83 -7.17
CA THR A 197 6.91 -1.70 -8.63
C THR A 197 5.46 -1.51 -8.99
#